data_AF-A0A950XA38-F1
#
_entry.id   AF-A0A950XA38-F1
#
_cell.length_a   1.000
_cell.length_b   1.000
_cell.length_c   1.000
_cell.angle_alpha   90.00
_cell.angle_beta   90.00
_cell.angle_gamma   90.00
#
_symmetry.space_group_name_H-M   'P 1'
#
loop_
_entity.id
_entity.type
_entity.pdbx_description
1 polymer ?
#
loop_
_entity_poly.entity_id
_entity_poly.type
_entity_poly.pdbx_seq_one_letter_code
_entity_poly.pdbx_strand_id
1 'polypeptide(L)'
;MDGDRLWFGNNYYDGEGSTGVGAFGYFDLNARRYLLFSPPEIAHWEISALLVEPDAVWLGLDHFGENISKFPGGLARWDRNHHRIRHYTLEFVVDRIQREKRDASLLRLTTHSGYALFRDGELRRFRVQKGSGGKEVVVPIARFPPLPTNQ
;
A
#
# COMPACT_ATOMS: atom_id res chain seq x y z
N MET A 1 5.60 -10.57 10.16
CA MET A 1 6.05 -10.78 11.55
C MET A 1 7.34 -10.03 11.74
N ASP A 2 7.51 -9.36 12.87
CA ASP A 2 8.73 -8.65 13.26
C ASP A 2 9.11 -9.15 14.66
N GLY A 3 9.98 -10.17 14.71
CA GLY A 3 10.21 -10.96 15.94
C GLY A 3 8.90 -11.53 16.49
N ASP A 4 8.62 -11.28 17.78
CA ASP A 4 7.42 -11.73 18.49
C ASP A 4 6.17 -10.85 18.24
N ARG A 5 6.18 -10.02 17.19
CA ARG A 5 5.07 -9.13 16.83
C ARG A 5 4.41 -9.55 15.54
N LEU A 6 3.11 -9.84 15.63
CA LEU A 6 2.24 -10.03 14.48
C LEU A 6 1.60 -8.69 14.11
N TRP A 7 2.09 -8.06 13.04
CA TRP A 7 1.54 -6.80 12.55
C TRP A 7 0.30 -7.01 11.67
N PHE A 8 -0.64 -6.09 11.79
CA PHE A 8 -1.89 -6.10 11.05
C PHE A 8 -2.38 -4.67 10.76
N GLY A 9 -3.19 -4.54 9.72
CA GLY A 9 -3.97 -3.35 9.39
C GLY A 9 -5.45 -3.69 9.40
N ASN A 10 -6.29 -2.72 9.76
CA ASN A 10 -7.73 -2.87 9.76
C ASN A 10 -8.29 -2.54 8.37
N ASN A 11 -9.30 -3.32 7.97
CA ASN A 11 -10.18 -3.03 6.86
C ASN A 11 -11.60 -3.10 7.43
N TYR A 12 -12.12 -1.95 7.88
CA TYR A 12 -13.46 -1.85 8.47
C TYR A 12 -14.31 -0.91 7.62
N TYR A 13 -15.50 -1.40 7.25
CA TYR A 13 -16.54 -0.69 6.51
C TYR A 13 -17.84 -0.78 7.31
N ASP A 14 -18.40 0.34 7.77
CA ASP A 14 -19.58 0.37 8.66
C ASP A 14 -20.93 0.51 7.93
N GLY A 15 -21.00 0.26 6.62
CA GLY A 15 -22.28 0.21 5.91
C GLY A 15 -22.99 1.54 5.66
N GLU A 16 -22.73 2.59 6.43
CA GLU A 16 -23.24 3.95 6.21
C GLU A 16 -22.09 4.98 6.20
N GLY A 17 -21.78 5.52 5.01
CA GLY A 17 -20.84 6.63 4.87
C GLY A 17 -19.36 6.26 4.85
N SER A 18 -18.57 7.17 4.29
CA SER A 18 -17.14 7.05 3.98
C SER A 18 -16.24 7.13 5.22
N THR A 19 -16.31 6.13 6.09
CA THR A 19 -15.44 6.05 7.28
C THR A 19 -14.67 4.73 7.31
N GLY A 20 -13.53 4.68 6.60
CA GLY A 20 -12.55 3.63 6.85
C GLY A 20 -11.89 3.91 8.19
N VAL A 21 -12.16 3.10 9.23
CA VAL A 21 -11.51 3.28 10.56
C VAL A 21 -10.08 2.74 10.49
N GLY A 22 -9.24 3.52 9.80
CA GLY A 22 -7.86 3.18 9.52
C GLY A 22 -7.05 3.04 10.78
N ALA A 23 -6.77 1.78 11.13
CA ALA A 23 -5.89 1.44 12.24
C ALA A 23 -4.89 0.40 11.77
N PHE A 24 -3.68 0.49 12.29
CA PHE A 24 -2.67 -0.54 12.14
C PHE A 24 -2.03 -0.78 13.50
N GLY A 25 -1.40 -1.93 13.66
CA GLY A 25 -0.89 -2.30 14.95
C GLY A 25 -0.20 -3.63 14.92
N TYR A 26 0.10 -4.13 16.12
CA TYR A 26 0.64 -5.46 16.26
C TYR A 26 0.08 -6.14 17.51
N PHE A 27 0.00 -7.46 17.43
CA PHE A 27 -0.17 -8.33 18.58
C PHE A 27 1.21 -8.77 19.06
N ASP A 28 1.51 -8.49 20.33
CA ASP A 28 2.72 -8.93 21.01
C ASP A 28 2.49 -10.33 21.57
N LEU A 29 3.21 -11.33 21.03
CA LEU A 29 3.03 -12.73 21.39
C LEU A 29 3.48 -13.03 22.82
N ASN A 30 4.45 -12.28 23.35
CA ASN A 30 4.97 -12.47 24.70
C ASN A 30 4.02 -11.87 25.73
N ALA A 31 3.62 -10.62 25.52
CA ALA A 31 2.73 -9.91 26.42
C ALA A 31 1.23 -10.26 26.21
N ARG A 32 0.91 -11.00 25.14
CA ARG A 32 -0.45 -11.41 24.74
C ARG A 32 -1.43 -10.24 24.67
N ARG A 33 -0.98 -9.12 24.14
CA ARG A 33 -1.76 -7.89 24.00
C ARG A 33 -1.55 -7.27 22.64
N TYR A 34 -2.56 -6.56 22.14
CA TYR A 34 -2.40 -5.75 20.93
C TYR A 34 -2.15 -4.29 21.28
N LEU A 35 -1.45 -3.61 20.38
CA LEU A 35 -1.33 -2.16 20.35
C LEU A 35 -1.85 -1.67 19.00
N LEU A 36 -2.74 -0.69 19.03
CA LEU A 36 -3.34 -0.07 17.85
C LEU A 36 -2.91 1.38 17.73
N PHE A 37 -2.65 1.79 16.49
CA PHE A 37 -2.36 3.16 16.10
C PHE A 37 -3.39 3.59 15.06
N SER A 38 -4.05 4.72 15.30
CA SER A 38 -4.96 5.36 14.34
C SER A 38 -4.71 6.87 14.32
N PRO A 39 -3.56 7.31 13.78
CA PRO A 39 -3.26 8.73 13.63
C PRO A 39 -4.25 9.39 12.65
N PRO A 40 -4.59 10.67 12.85
CA PRO A 40 -5.65 11.35 12.07
C PRO A 40 -5.44 11.31 10.55
N GLU A 41 -4.18 11.29 10.09
CA GLU A 41 -3.81 11.28 8.68
C GLU A 41 -4.28 10.01 7.94
N ILE A 42 -4.46 8.90 8.67
CA ILE A 42 -4.91 7.63 8.08
C ILE A 42 -6.31 7.20 8.54
N ALA A 43 -6.89 7.92 9.51
CA ALA A 43 -8.10 7.50 10.22
C ALA A 43 -9.37 7.42 9.35
N HIS A 44 -9.31 7.87 8.10
CA HIS A 44 -10.39 7.82 7.11
C HIS A 44 -10.19 6.73 6.04
N TRP A 45 -9.08 5.99 6.09
CA TRP A 45 -8.69 5.02 5.07
C TRP A 45 -8.68 3.60 5.61
N GLU A 46 -8.84 2.62 4.73
CA GLU A 46 -8.50 1.22 4.98
C GLU A 46 -7.00 0.97 4.75
N ILE A 47 -6.45 -0.07 5.39
CA ILE A 47 -5.07 -0.51 5.15
C ILE A 47 -5.07 -1.65 4.14
N SER A 48 -4.68 -1.36 2.90
CA SER A 48 -4.68 -2.31 1.79
C SER A 48 -3.43 -3.19 1.73
N ALA A 49 -2.30 -2.66 2.21
CA ALA A 49 -1.02 -3.35 2.21
C ALA A 49 -0.13 -2.85 3.35
N LEU A 50 0.78 -3.69 3.83
CA LEU A 50 1.65 -3.34 4.95
C LEU A 50 3.05 -3.95 4.76
N LEU A 51 4.09 -3.12 4.97
CA LEU A 51 5.49 -3.55 5.06
C LEU A 51 6.09 -2.96 6.33
N VAL A 52 6.60 -3.83 7.19
CA VAL A 52 7.26 -3.45 8.46
C VAL A 52 8.76 -3.47 8.26
N GLU A 53 9.40 -2.39 8.67
CA GLU A 53 10.84 -2.20 8.65
C GLU A 53 11.33 -1.81 10.05
N PRO A 54 12.65 -1.87 10.32
CA PRO A 54 13.17 -1.52 11.65
C PRO A 54 12.80 -0.12 12.12
N ASP A 55 12.80 0.86 11.22
CA ASP A 55 12.58 2.29 11.51
C ASP A 55 11.19 2.80 11.10
N ALA A 56 10.47 2.05 10.27
CA ALA A 56 9.21 2.49 9.69
C ALA A 56 8.19 1.38 9.45
N VAL A 57 6.93 1.76 9.32
CA VAL A 57 5.86 0.92 8.75
C VAL A 57 5.32 1.63 7.52
N TRP A 58 5.35 0.95 6.38
CA TRP A 58 4.70 1.41 5.16
C TRP A 58 3.30 0.84 5.05
N LEU A 59 2.35 1.70 4.68
CA LEU A 59 0.94 1.40 4.61
C LEU A 59 0.42 1.78 3.22
N GLY A 60 -0.18 0.83 2.51
CA GLY A 60 -1.05 1.12 1.38
C GLY A 60 -2.41 1.53 1.92
N LEU A 61 -2.94 2.62 1.40
CA LEU A 61 -4.22 3.18 1.83
C LEU A 61 -5.22 3.10 0.67
N ASP A 62 -6.42 2.61 0.95
CA ASP A 62 -7.57 2.67 0.05
C ASP A 62 -8.86 2.99 0.83
N HIS A 63 -9.98 3.13 0.13
CA HIS A 63 -11.29 3.05 0.76
C HIS A 63 -12.26 2.32 -0.16
N PHE A 64 -13.23 1.61 0.42
CA PHE A 64 -14.34 1.03 -0.31
C PHE A 64 -15.51 2.02 -0.41
N GLY A 65 -15.90 2.40 -1.62
CA GLY A 65 -17.11 3.21 -1.86
C GLY A 65 -18.35 2.35 -2.09
N GLU A 66 -19.54 2.95 -1.91
CA GLU A 66 -20.87 2.31 -2.03
C GLU A 66 -21.09 1.54 -3.36
N ASN A 67 -20.33 1.86 -4.41
CA ASN A 67 -20.42 1.27 -5.74
C ASN A 67 -19.36 0.19 -6.04
N ILE A 68 -18.84 -0.52 -5.03
CA ILE A 68 -17.88 -1.64 -5.20
C ILE A 68 -16.58 -1.20 -5.92
N SER A 69 -16.22 0.08 -5.79
CA SER A 69 -15.01 0.64 -6.38
C SER A 69 -14.05 1.02 -5.25
N LYS A 70 -12.80 0.52 -5.33
CA LYS A 70 -11.72 0.93 -4.43
C LYS A 70 -11.13 2.25 -4.93
N PHE A 71 -11.06 3.24 -4.05
CA PHE A 71 -10.41 4.50 -4.37
C PHE A 71 -9.03 4.57 -3.71
N PRO A 72 -8.03 5.13 -4.40
CA PRO A 72 -6.68 5.19 -3.88
C PRO A 72 -6.56 6.21 -2.75
N GLY A 73 -6.19 5.76 -1.55
CA GLY A 73 -5.82 6.60 -0.42
C GLY A 73 -4.33 6.96 -0.40
N GLY A 74 -3.51 6.32 -1.23
CA GLY A 74 -2.09 6.62 -1.35
C GLY A 74 -1.17 5.66 -0.59
N LEU A 75 0.04 6.13 -0.30
CA LEU A 75 1.04 5.42 0.48
C LEU A 75 1.39 6.26 1.71
N ALA A 76 1.39 5.66 2.89
CA ALA A 76 1.87 6.30 4.11
C ALA A 76 3.12 5.60 4.63
N ARG A 77 4.05 6.40 5.16
CA ARG A 77 5.18 5.94 5.95
C ARG A 77 4.99 6.43 7.38
N TRP A 78 4.81 5.49 8.31
CA TRP A 78 4.80 5.78 9.74
C TRP A 78 6.19 5.57 10.33
N ASP A 79 6.74 6.59 10.98
CA ASP A 79 8.00 6.54 11.72
C ASP A 79 7.78 5.86 13.07
N ARG A 80 8.49 4.75 13.32
CA ARG A 80 8.34 3.94 14.55
C ARG A 80 8.89 4.62 15.79
N ASN A 81 9.80 5.57 15.64
CA ASN A 81 10.49 6.23 16.75
C ASN A 81 9.74 7.49 17.21
N HIS A 82 9.21 8.25 16.25
CA HIS A 82 8.57 9.56 16.50
C HIS A 82 7.06 9.53 16.31
N HIS A 83 6.50 8.41 15.85
CA HIS A 83 5.08 8.21 15.56
C HIS A 83 4.51 9.26 14.59
N ARG A 84 5.32 9.68 13.61
CA ARG A 84 4.92 10.66 12.57
C ARG A 84 4.54 9.95 11.29
N ILE A 85 3.53 10.47 10.60
CA ILE A 85 3.16 10.00 9.27
C ILE A 85 3.69 10.95 8.20
N ARG A 86 4.25 10.36 7.14
CA ARG A 86 4.41 11.02 5.85
C ARG A 86 3.51 10.36 4.84
N HIS A 87 2.63 11.14 4.23
CA HIS A 87 1.68 10.67 3.23
C HIS A 87 2.16 11.03 1.82
N TYR A 88 1.95 10.10 0.88
CA TYR A 88 2.25 10.25 -0.54
C TYR A 88 0.98 9.95 -1.33
N THR A 89 0.49 10.94 -2.06
CA THR A 89 -0.65 10.78 -2.95
C THR A 89 -0.28 9.80 -4.08
N LEU A 90 -1.08 8.74 -4.23
CA LEU A 90 -1.00 7.82 -5.36
C LEU A 90 -2.34 7.82 -6.10
N GLU A 91 -2.29 7.63 -7.41
CA GLU A 91 -3.47 7.52 -8.28
C GLU A 91 -3.97 6.07 -8.46
N PHE A 92 -3.46 5.13 -7.65
CA PHE A 92 -3.76 3.70 -7.74
C PHE A 92 -3.70 3.03 -6.36
N VAL A 93 -4.46 1.93 -6.22
CA VAL A 93 -4.47 1.09 -5.02
C VAL A 93 -3.23 0.20 -5.00
N VAL A 94 -2.62 0.10 -3.82
CA VAL A 94 -1.45 -0.75 -3.56
C VAL A 94 -1.91 -2.04 -2.90
N ASP A 95 -1.78 -3.16 -3.61
CA ASP A 95 -2.19 -4.48 -3.10
C ASP A 95 -1.06 -5.17 -2.31
N ARG A 96 0.20 -4.78 -2.56
CA ARG A 96 1.36 -5.30 -1.84
C ARG A 96 2.53 -4.32 -1.86
N ILE A 97 3.22 -4.23 -0.74
CA ILE A 97 4.46 -3.46 -0.58
C ILE A 97 5.58 -4.44 -0.27
N GLN A 98 6.70 -4.31 -0.97
CA GLN A 98 7.92 -5.06 -0.66
C GLN A 98 9.15 -4.28 -1.15
N ARG A 99 10.33 -4.63 -0.64
CA ARG A 99 11.59 -4.14 -1.23
C ARG A 99 11.78 -4.71 -2.63
N GLU A 100 12.29 -3.90 -3.55
CA GLU A 100 12.62 -4.37 -4.90
C GLU A 100 13.85 -5.29 -4.82
N LYS A 101 13.75 -6.46 -5.45
CA LYS A 101 14.77 -7.52 -5.30
C LYS A 101 16.14 -7.12 -5.83
N ARG A 102 16.17 -6.26 -6.85
CA ARG A 102 17.40 -5.81 -7.51
C ARG A 102 18.01 -4.57 -6.85
N ASP A 103 17.21 -3.80 -6.11
CA ASP A 103 17.62 -2.56 -5.46
C ASP A 103 16.76 -2.33 -4.22
N ALA A 104 17.29 -2.68 -3.05
CA ALA A 104 16.59 -2.56 -1.78
C ALA A 104 16.29 -1.11 -1.38
N SER A 105 16.89 -0.09 -2.03
CA SER A 105 16.53 1.31 -1.80
C SER A 105 15.14 1.65 -2.32
N LEU A 106 14.61 0.84 -3.25
CA LEU A 106 13.29 1.02 -3.85
C LEU A 106 12.23 0.18 -3.14
N LEU A 107 11.03 0.76 -3.02
CA LEU A 107 9.82 -0.01 -2.77
C LEU A 107 9.23 -0.46 -4.10
N ARG A 108 8.83 -1.73 -4.17
CA ARG A 108 7.93 -2.24 -5.21
C ARG A 108 6.51 -2.25 -4.67
N LEU A 109 5.66 -1.44 -5.28
CA LEU A 109 4.24 -1.32 -4.99
C LEU A 109 3.48 -2.10 -6.07
N THR A 110 3.01 -3.30 -5.73
CA THR A 110 2.19 -4.10 -6.66
C THR A 110 0.76 -3.57 -6.65
N THR A 111 0.15 -3.55 -7.82
CA THR A 111 -1.25 -3.16 -8.05
C THR A 111 -1.90 -4.18 -8.99
N HIS A 112 -3.23 -4.18 -9.08
CA HIS A 112 -4.00 -5.08 -9.94
C HIS A 112 -3.51 -5.13 -11.40
N SER A 113 -3.02 -4.01 -11.93
CA SER A 113 -2.59 -3.88 -13.34
C SER A 113 -1.08 -3.94 -13.57
N GLY A 114 -0.27 -4.17 -12.53
CA GLY A 114 1.19 -4.14 -12.66
C GLY A 114 1.89 -3.77 -11.35
N TYR A 115 2.91 -2.90 -11.44
CA TYR A 115 3.60 -2.42 -10.25
C TYR A 115 4.24 -1.05 -10.48
N ALA A 116 4.52 -0.33 -9.40
CA ALA A 116 5.36 0.86 -9.40
C ALA A 116 6.63 0.62 -8.56
N LEU A 117 7.72 1.25 -8.96
CA LEU A 117 8.91 1.43 -8.13
C LEU A 117 8.87 2.83 -7.54
N PHE A 118 9.01 2.90 -6.22
CA PHE A 118 8.90 4.13 -5.44
C PHE A 118 10.20 4.42 -4.68
N ARG A 119 10.60 5.69 -4.68
CA ARG A 119 11.68 6.23 -3.85
C ARG A 119 11.46 7.71 -3.61
N ASP A 120 11.38 8.12 -2.34
CA ASP A 120 11.35 9.52 -1.92
C ASP A 120 10.30 10.41 -2.62
N GLY A 121 9.14 9.84 -2.97
CA GLY A 121 8.06 10.56 -3.67
C GLY A 121 8.07 10.37 -5.19
N GLU A 122 9.14 9.81 -5.75
CA GLU A 122 9.23 9.51 -7.18
C GLU A 122 8.65 8.12 -7.50
N LEU A 123 7.97 8.02 -8.65
CA LEU A 123 7.32 6.80 -9.12
C LEU A 123 7.73 6.45 -10.54
N ARG A 124 8.12 5.19 -10.74
CA ARG A 124 8.23 4.57 -12.07
C ARG A 124 7.24 3.42 -12.18
N ARG A 125 6.35 3.47 -13.17
CA ARG A 125 5.23 2.52 -13.28
C ARG A 125 5.46 1.54 -14.41
N PHE A 126 5.02 0.31 -14.20
CA PHE A 126 5.20 -0.79 -15.15
C PHE A 126 3.93 -1.63 -15.23
N ARG A 127 3.56 -2.01 -16.45
CA ARG A 127 2.52 -3.01 -16.73
C ARG A 127 3.17 -4.33 -17.10
N VAL A 128 2.57 -5.45 -16.68
CA VAL A 128 2.87 -6.78 -17.21
C VAL A 128 1.85 -7.09 -18.29
N GLN A 129 2.29 -7.41 -19.50
CA GLN A 129 1.42 -7.77 -20.63
C GLN A 129 1.93 -8.99 -21.37
N LYS A 130 1.05 -9.71 -22.05
CA LYS A 130 1.45 -10.84 -22.92
C LYS A 130 2.08 -10.29 -24.20
N GLY A 131 3.31 -10.70 -24.48
CA GLY A 131 3.99 -10.46 -25.76
C GLY A 131 3.51 -11.42 -26.85
N SER A 132 3.95 -11.17 -28.09
CA SER A 132 3.57 -11.89 -29.32
C SER A 132 3.90 -13.39 -29.32
N GLY A 133 4.69 -13.89 -28.36
CA GLY A 133 4.97 -15.31 -28.17
C GLY A 133 4.41 -15.91 -26.87
N GLY A 134 3.39 -15.28 -26.26
CA GLY A 134 2.81 -15.71 -24.98
C GLY A 134 3.68 -15.44 -23.74
N LYS A 135 4.93 -14.97 -23.92
CA LYS A 135 5.81 -14.54 -22.84
C LYS A 135 5.32 -13.24 -22.24
N GLU A 136 5.38 -13.12 -20.92
CA GLU A 136 5.12 -11.85 -20.24
C GLU A 136 6.24 -10.86 -20.53
N VAL A 137 5.85 -9.63 -20.85
CA VAL A 137 6.74 -8.49 -21.07
C VAL A 137 6.36 -7.39 -20.10
N VAL A 138 7.37 -6.78 -19.50
CA VAL A 138 7.22 -5.62 -18.63
C VAL A 138 7.42 -4.36 -19.47
N VAL A 139 6.42 -3.48 -19.50
CA VAL A 139 6.50 -2.21 -20.23
C VAL A 139 6.32 -1.02 -19.29
N PRO A 140 7.14 0.04 -19.42
CA PRO A 140 6.93 1.27 -18.64
C PRO A 140 5.65 1.97 -19.09
N ILE A 141 4.95 2.59 -18.15
CA ILE A 141 3.71 3.33 -18.42
C ILE A 141 3.70 4.67 -17.67
N ALA A 142 2.94 5.64 -18.16
CA ALA A 142 2.82 6.96 -17.54
C ALA A 142 1.87 6.98 -16.32
N ARG A 143 0.76 6.24 -16.38
CA ARG A 143 -0.31 6.23 -15.37
C ARG A 143 -1.00 4.87 -15.27
N PHE A 144 -1.68 4.64 -14.16
CA PHE A 144 -2.65 3.55 -13.99
C PHE A 144 -4.10 4.09 -14.07
N PRO A 145 -5.06 3.30 -14.59
CA PRO A 145 -4.83 2.20 -15.52
C PRO A 145 -4.09 2.73 -16.77
N PRO A 146 -3.30 1.90 -17.45
CA PRO A 146 -2.60 2.29 -18.67
C PRO A 146 -3.60 2.80 -19.72
N LEU A 147 -3.21 3.83 -20.47
CA LEU A 147 -4.02 4.35 -21.58
C LEU A 147 -4.30 3.21 -22.59
N PRO A 148 -5.49 3.18 -23.21
CA PRO A 148 -5.79 2.22 -24.27
C PRO A 148 -4.71 2.30 -25.37
N THR A 149 -4.12 1.16 -25.70
CA THR A 149 -3.18 1.04 -26.82
C THR A 149 -3.97 0.97 -28.13
N ASN A 150 -4.77 1.98 -28.46
CA ASN A 150 -5.40 2.08 -29.78
C ASN A 150 -4.42 2.78 -30.74
N GLN A 151 -3.71 1.98 -31.53
CA GLN A 151 -3.26 2.30 -32.89
C GLN A 151 -3.54 1.10 -33.78
#